data_AF-A0AAD7N1G4-F1
#
_entry.id   AF-A0AAD7N1G4-F1
#
_cell.length_a   1.000
_cell.length_b   1.000
_cell.length_c   1.000
_cell.angle_alpha   90.00
_cell.angle_beta   90.00
_cell.angle_gamma   90.00
#
_symmetry.space_group_name_H-M   'P 1'
#
loop_
_entity.id
_entity.type
_entity.pdbx_description
1 polymer ?
#
loop_
_entity_poly.entity_id
_entity_poly.type
_entity_poly.pdbx_seq_one_letter_code
_entity_poly.pdbx_strand_id
1 'polypeptide(L)'
;MFSRSRPLLAFGFAFLVALPVSLAELKAMPFWQTFYDRLGTIVWGDAHAFDTLKNQGTYPKLETTFDDGSENAEVCSEGEALFQPTNEPICLTTTTYTHQTVADASGTIRLDYPTGLSTVVFGTITKVAAPLTGGRTYETAFRVQEITPPDSMPGTTGGTYTMNATYPDVEANSFAGDVSHESEDYMIVHELPGDICWIRYDSTTCIQDTTGQVTFSLYGAVRVGFDSLVNGHHYWIMRFDGWVPQDQLTSYSQFNATITTTGSNHHIPRCNYQCSSLTEYC
;
A
#
# COMPACT_ATOMS: atom_id res chain seq x y z
N MET A 1 33.15 21.32 17.39
CA MET A 1 31.97 21.75 16.61
C MET A 1 31.27 20.48 16.13
N PHE A 2 30.20 20.07 16.81
CA PHE A 2 29.43 18.89 16.41
C PHE A 2 28.46 19.30 15.29
N SER A 3 28.70 18.77 14.09
CA SER A 3 27.75 18.83 12.98
C SER A 3 26.57 17.94 13.32
N ARG A 4 25.41 18.54 13.64
CA ARG A 4 24.14 17.85 13.75
C ARG A 4 23.58 17.66 12.35
N SER A 5 23.82 16.50 11.75
CA SER A 5 23.04 16.00 10.62
C SER A 5 21.60 15.78 11.11
N ARG A 6 20.67 16.60 10.61
CA ARG A 6 19.23 16.36 10.78
C ARG A 6 18.84 15.15 9.93
N PRO A 7 18.05 14.20 10.44
CA PRO A 7 17.45 13.21 9.56
C PRO A 7 16.49 13.94 8.62
N LEU A 8 16.73 13.79 7.31
CA LEU A 8 15.76 14.13 6.28
C LEU A 8 14.53 13.25 6.53
N LEU A 9 13.46 13.86 7.04
CA LEU A 9 12.12 13.31 6.91
C LEU A 9 11.85 13.22 5.41
N ALA A 10 12.00 12.02 4.86
CA ALA A 10 11.46 11.69 3.56
C ALA A 10 9.93 11.74 3.70
N PHE A 11 9.35 12.90 3.38
CA PHE A 11 7.93 13.00 3.10
C PHE A 11 7.67 12.10 1.90
N GLY A 12 7.21 10.88 2.16
CA GLY A 12 6.60 10.03 1.15
C GLY A 12 5.44 10.82 0.56
N PHE A 13 5.61 11.26 -0.68
CA PHE A 13 4.51 11.78 -1.48
C PHE A 13 3.52 10.63 -1.62
N ALA A 14 2.39 10.71 -0.92
CA ALA A 14 1.24 9.91 -1.27
C ALA A 14 0.91 10.25 -2.73
N PHE A 15 1.24 9.34 -3.65
CA PHE A 15 0.83 9.48 -5.03
C PHE A 15 -0.70 9.33 -5.02
N LEU A 16 -1.41 10.46 -5.04
CA LEU A 16 -2.80 10.51 -5.44
C LEU A 16 -2.85 9.96 -6.86
N VAL A 17 -3.36 8.74 -7.00
CA VAL A 17 -3.56 8.14 -8.32
C VAL A 17 -4.90 8.64 -8.83
N ALA A 18 -4.84 9.47 -9.86
CA ALA A 18 -5.98 9.96 -10.60
C ALA A 18 -6.04 9.24 -11.95
N LEU A 19 -7.15 8.55 -12.23
CA LEU A 19 -7.35 7.82 -13.48
C LEU A 19 -8.53 8.39 -14.26
N PRO A 20 -8.37 8.69 -15.57
CA PRO A 20 -9.43 9.28 -16.37
C PRO A 20 -10.57 8.29 -16.59
N VAL A 21 -11.81 8.65 -16.31
CA VAL A 21 -13.01 7.83 -16.50
C VAL A 21 -13.54 8.04 -17.91
N SER A 22 -13.72 6.94 -18.64
CA SER A 22 -14.38 6.98 -19.94
C SER A 22 -15.89 7.15 -19.78
N LEU A 23 -16.54 7.69 -20.82
CA LEU A 23 -18.00 7.78 -20.84
C LEU A 23 -18.71 6.42 -20.69
N ALA A 24 -18.10 5.33 -21.19
CA ALA A 24 -18.67 3.99 -21.05
C ALA A 24 -18.68 3.52 -19.59
N GLU A 25 -17.59 3.77 -18.86
CA GLU A 25 -17.48 3.46 -17.44
C GLU A 25 -18.45 4.30 -16.61
N LEU A 26 -18.54 5.59 -16.93
CA LEU A 26 -19.49 6.49 -16.28
C LEU A 26 -20.94 6.05 -16.49
N LYS A 27 -21.29 5.56 -17.69
CA LYS A 27 -22.62 5.02 -18.01
C LYS A 27 -22.97 3.74 -17.25
N ALA A 28 -21.97 2.99 -16.80
CA ALA A 28 -22.17 1.78 -16.01
C ALA A 28 -22.42 2.08 -14.51
N MET A 29 -22.21 3.32 -14.08
CA MET A 29 -22.39 3.70 -12.68
C MET A 29 -23.89 3.74 -12.30
N PRO A 30 -24.27 3.28 -11.10
CA PRO A 30 -25.68 3.23 -10.66
C PRO A 30 -26.40 4.58 -10.70
N PHE A 31 -25.68 5.68 -10.48
CA PHE A 31 -26.25 7.02 -10.50
C PHE A 31 -26.49 7.56 -11.91
N TRP A 32 -25.90 6.95 -12.95
CA TRP A 32 -25.84 7.52 -14.29
C TRP A 32 -27.20 7.92 -14.83
N GLN A 33 -28.20 7.04 -14.75
CA GLN A 33 -29.52 7.32 -15.30
C GLN A 33 -30.16 8.55 -14.63
N THR A 34 -30.09 8.63 -13.30
CA THR A 34 -30.65 9.77 -12.57
C THR A 34 -29.91 11.07 -12.87
N PHE A 35 -28.58 11.01 -12.95
CA PHE A 35 -27.75 12.16 -13.35
C PHE A 35 -28.09 12.62 -14.77
N TYR A 36 -28.22 11.68 -15.69
CA TYR A 36 -28.52 11.91 -17.08
C TYR A 36 -29.92 12.50 -17.32
N ASP A 37 -30.94 12.00 -16.61
CA ASP A 37 -32.31 12.54 -16.70
C ASP A 37 -32.38 13.99 -16.20
N ARG A 38 -31.59 14.33 -15.18
CA ARG A 38 -31.46 15.70 -14.67
C ARG A 38 -30.75 16.61 -15.65
N LEU A 39 -29.66 16.15 -16.26
CA LEU A 39 -28.99 16.85 -17.36
C LEU A 39 -29.98 17.12 -18.51
N GLY A 40 -30.79 16.11 -18.85
CA GLY A 40 -31.98 16.17 -19.71
C GLY A 40 -32.88 17.38 -19.41
N THR A 41 -33.32 17.44 -18.15
CA THR A 41 -34.24 18.46 -17.67
C THR A 41 -33.61 19.86 -17.69
N ILE A 42 -32.33 20.00 -17.31
CA ILE A 42 -31.66 21.31 -17.24
C ILE A 42 -31.38 21.87 -18.63
N VAL A 43 -30.84 21.03 -19.52
CA VAL A 43 -30.38 21.48 -20.83
C VAL A 43 -31.55 21.62 -21.82
N TRP A 44 -32.57 20.76 -21.71
CA TRP A 44 -33.66 20.68 -22.69
C TRP A 44 -35.06 20.92 -22.10
N GLY A 45 -35.21 21.03 -20.78
CA GLY A 45 -36.51 21.16 -20.11
C GLY A 45 -37.29 19.84 -19.97
N ASP A 46 -36.75 18.73 -20.50
CA ASP A 46 -37.37 17.40 -20.49
C ASP A 46 -36.29 16.32 -20.34
N ALA A 47 -36.48 15.41 -19.39
CA ALA A 47 -35.62 14.26 -19.15
C ALA A 47 -35.51 13.31 -20.36
N HIS A 48 -36.54 13.25 -21.21
CA HIS A 48 -36.60 12.37 -22.39
C HIS A 48 -36.19 13.06 -23.71
N ALA A 49 -35.79 14.33 -23.65
CA ALA A 49 -35.42 15.08 -24.86
C ALA A 49 -34.27 14.40 -25.62
N PHE A 50 -33.36 13.73 -24.92
CA PHE A 50 -32.20 13.08 -25.54
C PHE A 50 -32.58 11.89 -26.43
N ASP A 51 -33.44 10.99 -25.95
CA ASP A 51 -33.90 9.85 -26.76
C ASP A 51 -34.65 10.32 -28.01
N THR A 52 -35.36 11.44 -27.88
CA THR A 52 -36.05 12.11 -28.97
C THR A 52 -35.05 12.72 -29.98
N LEU A 53 -33.98 13.38 -29.51
CA LEU A 53 -32.93 13.97 -30.36
C LEU A 53 -32.06 12.92 -31.06
N LYS A 54 -31.78 11.80 -30.39
CA LYS A 54 -31.10 10.62 -30.97
C LYS A 54 -31.87 10.08 -32.17
N ASN A 55 -33.20 10.01 -32.07
CA ASN A 55 -34.08 9.58 -33.17
C ASN A 55 -34.18 10.61 -34.31
N GLN A 56 -33.82 11.88 -34.06
CA GLN A 56 -33.84 12.98 -35.04
C GLN A 56 -32.47 13.24 -35.70
N GLY A 57 -31.45 12.42 -35.42
CA GLY A 57 -30.12 12.54 -36.04
C GLY A 57 -29.28 13.72 -35.57
N THR A 58 -29.73 14.46 -34.54
CA THR A 58 -28.94 15.51 -33.90
C THR A 58 -28.28 14.87 -32.69
N TYR A 59 -27.03 14.41 -32.84
CA TYR A 59 -26.32 13.70 -31.78
C TYR A 59 -25.57 14.71 -30.90
N PRO A 60 -26.06 15.02 -29.70
CA PRO A 60 -25.21 15.68 -28.71
C PRO A 60 -23.98 14.81 -28.46
N LYS A 61 -22.79 15.42 -28.56
CA LYS A 61 -21.54 14.75 -28.23
C LYS A 61 -21.38 14.79 -26.72
N LEU A 62 -21.37 13.62 -26.10
CA LEU A 62 -21.13 13.46 -24.67
C LEU A 62 -19.66 13.15 -24.44
N GLU A 63 -19.04 13.93 -23.57
CA GLU A 63 -17.64 13.80 -23.19
C GLU A 63 -17.51 13.94 -21.67
N THR A 64 -16.57 13.21 -21.10
CA THR A 64 -16.14 13.38 -19.71
C THR A 64 -15.11 14.50 -19.64
N THR A 65 -15.15 15.36 -18.62
CA THR A 65 -14.24 16.52 -18.50
C THR A 65 -14.06 17.00 -17.06
N PHE A 66 -13.11 17.89 -16.81
CA PHE A 66 -13.03 18.72 -15.61
C PHE A 66 -13.60 20.12 -15.82
N ASP A 67 -13.73 20.86 -14.72
CA ASP A 67 -14.27 22.23 -14.68
C ASP A 67 -13.48 23.25 -15.50
N ASP A 68 -12.18 23.01 -15.70
CA ASP A 68 -11.30 23.84 -16.52
C ASP A 68 -11.35 23.49 -18.01
N GLY A 69 -12.15 22.50 -18.39
CA GLY A 69 -12.26 22.00 -19.76
C GLY A 69 -11.13 21.03 -20.15
N SER A 70 -10.31 20.57 -19.20
CA SER A 70 -9.37 19.48 -19.45
C SER A 70 -10.08 18.14 -19.68
N GLU A 71 -9.39 17.24 -20.39
CA GLU A 71 -9.98 15.99 -20.88
C GLU A 71 -10.20 14.98 -19.75
N ASN A 72 -11.43 14.44 -19.71
CA ASN A 72 -11.90 13.35 -18.84
C ASN A 72 -12.11 13.70 -17.37
N ALA A 73 -13.24 13.23 -16.83
CA ALA A 73 -13.46 13.10 -15.39
C ALA A 73 -12.45 12.09 -14.83
N GLU A 74 -12.18 12.10 -13.53
CA GLU A 74 -11.21 11.18 -12.93
C GLU A 74 -11.73 10.50 -11.68
N VAL A 75 -11.26 9.28 -11.45
CA VAL A 75 -11.29 8.64 -10.14
C VAL A 75 -9.98 8.91 -9.45
N CYS A 76 -10.05 9.41 -8.22
CA CYS A 76 -8.88 9.66 -7.39
C CYS A 76 -8.93 8.78 -6.13
N SER A 77 -7.80 8.17 -5.76
CA SER A 77 -7.63 7.57 -4.44
C SER A 77 -7.47 8.67 -3.38
N GLU A 78 -8.32 8.69 -2.36
CA GLU A 78 -8.27 9.67 -1.26
C GLU A 78 -7.24 9.25 -0.19
N GLY A 79 -5.96 9.33 -0.55
CA GLY A 79 -4.84 9.08 0.36
C GLY A 79 -4.35 7.63 0.38
N GLU A 80 -3.41 7.37 1.29
CA GLU A 80 -2.80 6.06 1.50
C GLU A 80 -3.67 5.20 2.42
N ALA A 81 -3.73 3.89 2.16
CA ALA A 81 -4.29 2.97 3.15
C ALA A 81 -3.37 2.95 4.38
N LEU A 82 -3.92 3.35 5.53
CA LEU A 82 -3.26 3.12 6.81
C LEU A 82 -3.75 1.79 7.37
N PHE A 83 -2.86 0.80 7.42
CA PHE A 83 -3.16 -0.46 8.08
C PHE A 83 -3.21 -0.27 9.59
N GLN A 84 -4.32 -0.70 10.19
CA GLN A 84 -4.52 -0.72 11.62
C GLN A 84 -4.40 -2.17 12.12
N PRO A 85 -3.64 -2.40 13.20
CA PRO A 85 -3.67 -3.65 13.93
C PRO A 85 -5.09 -4.07 14.30
N THR A 86 -5.42 -5.34 14.07
CA THR A 86 -6.66 -5.95 14.55
C THR A 86 -6.47 -6.70 15.87
N ASN A 87 -5.21 -7.04 16.18
CA ASN A 87 -4.79 -7.75 17.37
C ASN A 87 -3.39 -7.29 17.83
N GLU A 88 -3.06 -7.63 19.07
CA GLU A 88 -1.68 -7.57 19.56
C GLU A 88 -0.82 -8.58 18.79
N PRO A 89 0.46 -8.26 18.50
CA PRO A 89 1.34 -9.15 17.77
C PRO A 89 1.66 -10.40 18.60
N ILE A 90 1.69 -11.56 17.95
CA ILE A 90 2.12 -12.82 18.56
C ILE A 90 3.58 -13.04 18.16
N CYS A 91 4.47 -13.05 19.16
CA CYS A 91 5.90 -13.21 18.94
C CYS A 91 6.39 -14.58 19.41
N LEU A 92 7.23 -15.24 18.59
CA LEU A 92 7.92 -16.48 18.90
C LEU A 92 9.42 -16.26 18.77
N THR A 93 10.17 -16.59 19.82
CA THR A 93 11.63 -16.55 19.81
C THR A 93 12.19 -17.94 19.52
N THR A 94 13.08 -18.04 18.54
CA THR A 94 13.82 -19.24 18.19
C THR A 94 15.31 -19.03 18.40
N THR A 95 15.93 -19.95 19.12
CA THR A 95 17.38 -19.97 19.31
C THR A 95 18.03 -20.75 18.16
N THR A 96 18.99 -20.13 17.49
CA THR A 96 19.80 -20.76 16.44
C THR A 96 21.25 -20.86 16.86
N TYR A 97 21.92 -21.92 16.40
CA TYR A 97 23.34 -22.16 16.61
C TYR A 97 24.05 -22.22 15.26
N THR A 98 25.07 -21.39 15.06
CA THR A 98 26.04 -21.57 13.97
C THR A 98 27.38 -21.95 14.55
N HIS A 99 28.19 -22.69 13.79
CA HIS A 99 29.50 -23.13 14.24
C HIS A 99 30.53 -22.97 13.15
N GLN A 100 31.78 -22.84 13.57
CA GLN A 100 32.89 -22.74 12.66
C GLN A 100 34.13 -23.36 13.32
N THR A 101 34.98 -24.02 12.51
CA THR A 101 36.18 -24.71 12.99
C THR A 101 37.40 -23.82 12.77
N VAL A 102 38.27 -23.69 13.78
CA VAL A 102 39.52 -22.92 13.69
C VAL A 102 40.48 -23.66 12.75
N ALA A 103 40.59 -23.18 11.52
CA ALA A 103 41.35 -23.84 10.46
C ALA A 103 42.83 -23.43 10.40
N ASP A 104 43.20 -22.30 11.00
CA ASP A 104 44.53 -21.71 10.86
C ASP A 104 45.37 -21.75 12.14
N ALA A 105 46.69 -21.65 11.99
CA ALA A 105 47.63 -21.60 13.11
C ALA A 105 47.61 -20.24 13.84
N SER A 106 46.90 -19.24 13.29
CA SER A 106 46.73 -17.93 13.94
C SER A 106 45.75 -18.00 15.11
N GLY A 107 44.91 -19.04 15.12
CA GLY A 107 43.91 -19.26 16.14
C GLY A 107 42.75 -18.28 16.03
N THR A 108 42.54 -17.61 14.90
CA THR A 108 41.52 -16.56 14.78
C THR A 108 40.36 -17.03 13.91
N ILE A 109 39.13 -16.88 14.39
CA ILE A 109 37.92 -17.27 13.67
C ILE A 109 36.91 -16.13 13.60
N ARG A 110 36.24 -16.01 12.44
CA ARG A 110 35.19 -15.03 12.19
C ARG A 110 33.83 -15.75 12.16
N LEU A 111 33.00 -15.48 13.16
CA LEU A 111 31.66 -16.03 13.27
C LEU A 111 30.65 -15.00 12.76
N ASP A 112 30.09 -15.24 11.58
CA ASP A 112 29.05 -14.38 10.99
C ASP A 112 27.66 -14.77 11.51
N TYR A 113 26.82 -13.76 11.75
CA TYR A 113 25.43 -13.94 12.18
C TYR A 113 24.52 -12.83 11.63
N PRO A 114 23.24 -13.13 11.35
CA PRO A 114 22.30 -12.13 10.86
C PRO A 114 21.89 -11.18 12.00
N THR A 115 21.82 -9.90 11.67
CA THR A 115 21.30 -8.83 12.54
C THR A 115 20.31 -7.98 11.76
N GLY A 116 19.29 -7.47 12.43
CA GLY A 116 18.33 -6.55 11.82
C GLY A 116 16.93 -7.15 11.69
N LEU A 117 16.12 -6.56 10.82
CA LEU A 117 14.70 -6.89 10.64
C LEU A 117 14.43 -7.35 9.20
N SER A 118 13.61 -8.38 9.08
CA SER A 118 13.01 -8.84 7.83
C SER A 118 11.50 -8.88 7.98
N THR A 119 10.79 -8.12 7.16
CA THR A 119 9.33 -7.99 7.21
C THR A 119 8.73 -8.52 5.92
N VAL A 120 7.79 -9.44 6.05
CA VAL A 120 6.98 -10.00 4.96
C VAL A 120 5.52 -9.65 5.22
N VAL A 121 4.83 -9.24 4.17
CA VAL A 121 3.40 -8.93 4.21
C VAL A 121 2.70 -9.79 3.18
N PHE A 122 1.62 -10.43 3.60
CA PHE A 122 0.71 -11.15 2.72
C PHE A 122 -0.72 -10.75 3.06
N GLY A 123 -1.52 -10.45 2.05
CA GLY A 123 -2.89 -10.02 2.30
C GLY A 123 -3.82 -10.20 1.13
N THR A 124 -5.07 -9.86 1.40
CA THR A 124 -6.16 -9.81 0.44
C THR A 124 -6.76 -8.42 0.36
N ILE A 125 -7.19 -8.07 -0.85
CA ILE A 125 -7.92 -6.83 -1.15
C ILE A 125 -9.31 -7.25 -1.57
N THR A 126 -10.32 -6.73 -0.87
CA THR A 126 -11.73 -6.98 -1.18
C THR A 126 -12.40 -5.66 -1.50
N LYS A 127 -13.05 -5.58 -2.67
CA LYS A 127 -13.87 -4.41 -3.04
C LYS A 127 -15.18 -4.47 -2.25
N VAL A 128 -15.48 -3.44 -1.45
CA VAL A 128 -16.67 -3.45 -0.57
C VAL A 128 -17.76 -2.49 -1.07
N ALA A 129 -17.45 -1.53 -1.95
CA ALA A 129 -18.47 -0.67 -2.55
C ALA A 129 -18.24 -0.38 -4.05
N ALA A 130 -19.33 -0.38 -4.82
CA ALA A 130 -19.44 0.18 -6.17
C ALA A 130 -19.53 1.72 -6.08
N PRO A 131 -19.21 2.53 -7.12
CA PRO A 131 -19.62 2.32 -8.51
C PRO A 131 -18.49 2.19 -9.55
N LEU A 132 -17.23 2.15 -9.12
CA LEU A 132 -16.07 2.17 -10.02
C LEU A 132 -15.82 0.77 -10.61
N THR A 133 -16.73 0.31 -11.46
CA THR A 133 -16.69 -0.97 -12.18
C THR A 133 -16.41 -0.68 -13.65
N GLY A 134 -15.23 -1.07 -14.11
CA GLY A 134 -14.74 -0.77 -15.46
C GLY A 134 -13.61 -1.69 -15.93
N GLY A 135 -13.35 -2.80 -15.21
CA GLY A 135 -12.23 -3.70 -15.53
C GLY A 135 -10.86 -3.06 -15.34
N ARG A 136 -10.77 -1.92 -14.64
CA ARG A 136 -9.51 -1.22 -14.42
C ARG A 136 -8.74 -1.79 -13.24
N THR A 137 -7.42 -1.81 -13.43
CA THR A 137 -6.46 -1.89 -12.36
C THR A 137 -6.21 -0.49 -11.83
N TYR A 138 -6.48 -0.27 -10.55
CA TYR A 138 -5.90 0.87 -9.82
C TYR A 138 -4.57 0.42 -9.23
N GLU A 139 -3.61 1.31 -9.08
CA GLU A 139 -2.45 1.07 -8.23
C GLU A 139 -2.55 2.05 -7.06
N THR A 140 -2.33 1.59 -5.83
CA THR A 140 -2.16 2.52 -4.71
C THR A 140 -1.01 2.09 -3.82
N ALA A 141 -0.44 3.09 -3.19
CA ALA A 141 0.48 2.97 -2.08
C ALA A 141 -0.29 2.75 -0.77
N PHE A 142 0.13 1.76 0.02
CA PHE A 142 -0.31 1.60 1.40
C PHE A 142 0.88 1.52 2.34
N ARG A 143 0.66 1.94 3.59
CA ARG A 143 1.70 1.96 4.61
C ARG A 143 1.58 0.78 5.55
N VAL A 144 2.66 0.01 5.64
CA VAL A 144 2.82 -1.09 6.58
C VAL A 144 3.78 -0.66 7.67
N GLN A 145 3.36 -0.78 8.92
CA GLN A 145 4.23 -0.55 10.08
C GLN A 145 4.93 -1.85 10.46
N GLU A 146 6.25 -1.82 10.61
CA GLU A 146 6.98 -2.98 11.12
C GLU A 146 6.69 -3.23 12.59
N ILE A 147 6.59 -4.51 12.93
CA ILE A 147 6.48 -4.95 14.31
C ILE A 147 7.90 -5.02 14.86
N THR A 148 8.23 -4.14 15.80
CA THR A 148 9.52 -4.22 16.50
C THR A 148 9.47 -5.36 17.52
N PRO A 149 10.27 -6.43 17.40
CA PRO A 149 10.23 -7.51 18.37
C PRO A 149 10.64 -7.03 19.77
N PRO A 150 10.04 -7.56 20.85
CA PRO A 150 10.27 -7.07 22.20
C PRO A 150 11.73 -7.20 22.67
N ASP A 151 12.46 -8.19 22.14
CA ASP A 151 13.86 -8.47 22.49
C ASP A 151 14.87 -7.73 21.60
N SER A 152 14.40 -6.75 20.81
CA SER A 152 15.26 -5.98 19.91
C SER A 152 16.19 -5.01 20.62
N MET A 153 17.39 -4.82 20.05
CA MET A 153 18.41 -3.95 20.65
C MET A 153 17.94 -2.49 20.77
N PRO A 154 18.41 -1.75 21.79
CA PRO A 154 18.16 -0.31 21.87
C PRO A 154 18.64 0.40 20.59
N GLY A 155 17.70 0.95 19.81
CA GLY A 155 17.98 1.61 18.54
C GLY A 155 17.38 0.90 17.32
N THR A 156 16.99 -0.37 17.44
CA THR A 156 16.14 -1.03 16.44
C THR A 156 14.75 -0.40 16.53
N THR A 157 14.38 0.38 15.53
CA THR A 157 13.06 1.02 15.44
C THR A 157 12.36 0.49 14.21
N GLY A 158 11.13 0.00 14.38
CA GLY A 158 10.31 -0.41 13.25
C GLY A 158 10.09 0.74 12.28
N GLY A 159 10.21 0.44 10.99
CA GLY A 159 9.94 1.35 9.89
C GLY A 159 8.47 1.42 9.50
N THR A 160 8.18 2.31 8.56
CA THR A 160 6.94 2.28 7.79
C THR A 160 7.30 2.20 6.32
N TYR A 161 6.72 1.25 5.58
CA TYR A 161 6.99 1.10 4.16
C TYR A 161 5.76 1.31 3.33
N THR A 162 5.99 1.92 2.17
CA THR A 162 5.01 2.01 1.12
C THR A 162 5.11 0.76 0.26
N MET A 163 4.02 0.01 0.19
CA MET A 163 3.85 -1.10 -0.75
C MET A 163 2.79 -0.71 -1.77
N ASN A 164 2.94 -1.20 -3.00
CA ASN A 164 1.98 -0.95 -4.06
C ASN A 164 1.05 -2.16 -4.22
N ALA A 165 -0.24 -1.88 -4.35
CA ALA A 165 -1.26 -2.88 -4.62
C ALA A 165 -2.02 -2.56 -5.91
N THR A 166 -2.21 -3.60 -6.73
CA THR A 166 -3.05 -3.59 -7.93
C THR A 166 -4.49 -3.96 -7.54
N TYR A 167 -5.46 -3.17 -7.98
CA TYR A 167 -6.90 -3.39 -7.73
C TYR A 167 -7.62 -3.78 -9.02
N PRO A 168 -7.68 -5.06 -9.38
CA PRO A 168 -8.55 -5.46 -10.46
C PRO A 168 -10.02 -5.46 -10.02
N ASP A 169 -10.92 -5.39 -11.00
CA ASP A 169 -12.38 -5.39 -10.82
C ASP A 169 -12.96 -6.74 -10.34
N VAL A 170 -12.13 -7.59 -9.74
CA VAL A 170 -12.54 -8.88 -9.16
C VAL A 170 -12.72 -8.73 -7.65
N GLU A 171 -13.67 -9.48 -7.09
CA GLU A 171 -14.11 -9.37 -5.69
C GLU A 171 -12.98 -9.55 -4.67
N ALA A 172 -11.94 -10.32 -5.01
CA ALA A 172 -10.79 -10.51 -4.15
C ALA A 172 -9.48 -10.73 -4.94
N ASN A 173 -8.38 -10.11 -4.48
CA ASN A 173 -7.02 -10.41 -4.95
C ASN A 173 -6.06 -10.56 -3.79
N SER A 174 -4.98 -11.30 -4.01
CA SER A 174 -3.87 -11.39 -3.07
C SER A 174 -2.73 -10.46 -3.46
N PHE A 175 -2.02 -9.95 -2.46
CA PHE A 175 -0.77 -9.22 -2.65
C PHE A 175 0.27 -9.73 -1.67
N ALA A 176 1.54 -9.60 -2.04
CA ALA A 176 2.66 -9.91 -1.19
C ALA A 176 3.74 -8.85 -1.38
N GLY A 177 4.48 -8.57 -0.31
CA GLY A 177 5.65 -7.72 -0.34
C GLY A 177 6.62 -8.11 0.77
N ASP A 178 7.89 -7.86 0.53
CA ASP A 178 8.96 -8.10 1.49
C ASP A 178 9.90 -6.90 1.56
N VAL A 179 10.42 -6.64 2.77
CA VAL A 179 11.45 -5.64 3.02
C VAL A 179 12.44 -6.27 4.00
N SER A 180 13.72 -6.23 3.66
CA SER A 180 14.79 -6.70 4.54
C SER A 180 15.79 -5.58 4.80
N HIS A 181 16.08 -5.38 6.09
CA HIS A 181 17.18 -4.58 6.62
C HIS A 181 18.17 -5.47 7.37
N GLU A 182 18.25 -6.74 7.00
CA GLU A 182 19.23 -7.64 7.57
C GLU A 182 20.64 -7.29 7.09
N SER A 183 21.58 -7.28 8.04
CA SER A 183 23.01 -7.21 7.80
C SER A 183 23.72 -8.40 8.43
N GLU A 184 24.82 -8.83 7.82
CA GLU A 184 25.74 -9.74 8.47
C GLU A 184 26.63 -8.94 9.43
N ASP A 185 26.55 -9.27 10.71
CA ASP A 185 27.53 -8.86 11.70
C ASP A 185 28.45 -10.04 12.01
N TYR A 186 29.59 -9.76 12.63
CA TYR A 186 30.58 -10.79 12.90
C TYR A 186 31.25 -10.62 14.27
N MET A 187 31.64 -11.75 14.83
CA MET A 187 32.48 -11.80 16.03
C MET A 187 33.81 -12.46 15.69
N ILE A 188 34.90 -11.87 16.18
CA ILE A 188 36.23 -12.45 16.09
C ILE A 188 36.54 -13.13 17.42
N VAL A 189 36.89 -14.42 17.36
CA VAL A 189 37.28 -15.22 18.54
C VAL A 189 38.70 -15.76 18.32
N HIS A 190 39.45 -15.88 19.41
CA HIS A 190 40.80 -16.43 19.41
C HIS A 190 40.85 -17.76 20.18
N GLU A 191 41.15 -18.87 19.50
CA GLU A 191 41.15 -20.22 20.05
C GLU A 191 42.23 -21.12 19.43
N LEU A 192 42.41 -22.32 19.97
CA LEU A 192 43.42 -23.25 19.46
C LEU A 192 43.02 -23.87 18.11
N PRO A 193 43.99 -24.17 17.23
CA PRO A 193 43.71 -24.86 15.97
C PRO A 193 43.01 -26.19 16.20
N GLY A 194 41.93 -26.44 15.46
CA GLY A 194 41.11 -27.64 15.59
C GLY A 194 39.93 -27.51 16.56
N ASP A 195 39.80 -26.40 17.29
CA ASP A 195 38.60 -26.15 18.09
C ASP A 195 37.38 -25.80 17.22
N ILE A 196 36.21 -26.24 17.67
CA ILE A 196 34.92 -25.87 17.07
C ILE A 196 34.26 -24.86 17.99
N CYS A 197 34.02 -23.66 17.47
CA CYS A 197 33.33 -22.61 18.19
C CYS A 197 31.89 -22.49 17.70
N TRP A 198 30.98 -22.42 18.67
CA TRP A 198 29.55 -22.23 18.45
C TRP A 198 29.16 -20.82 18.84
N ILE A 199 28.36 -20.16 18.02
CA ILE A 199 27.66 -18.93 18.38
C ILE A 199 26.17 -19.22 18.47
N ARG A 200 25.59 -18.80 19.60
CA ARG A 200 24.15 -18.81 19.81
C ARG A 200 23.60 -17.42 19.53
N TYR A 201 22.52 -17.34 18.76
CA TYR A 201 21.73 -16.12 18.60
C TYR A 201 20.25 -16.43 18.60
N ASP A 202 19.45 -15.46 19.02
CA ASP A 202 18.00 -15.58 19.10
C ASP A 202 17.37 -14.74 17.98
N SER A 203 16.42 -15.32 17.27
CA SER A 203 15.57 -14.60 16.33
C SER A 203 14.15 -14.61 16.85
N THR A 204 13.50 -13.45 16.84
CA THR A 204 12.11 -13.30 17.28
C THR A 204 11.27 -12.94 16.08
N THR A 205 10.31 -13.81 15.75
CA THR A 205 9.33 -13.58 14.69
C THR A 205 8.00 -13.16 15.32
N CYS A 206 7.52 -11.98 14.96
CA CYS A 206 6.23 -11.45 15.36
C CYS A 206 5.25 -11.45 14.19
N ILE A 207 4.03 -11.89 14.43
CA ILE A 207 2.94 -11.96 13.45
C ILE A 207 1.79 -11.08 13.95
N GLN A 208 1.26 -10.22 13.09
CA GLN A 208 0.11 -9.36 13.39
C GLN A 208 -0.84 -9.28 12.21
N ASP A 209 -2.14 -9.38 12.51
CA ASP A 209 -3.18 -9.17 11.50
C ASP A 209 -3.59 -7.71 11.50
N THR A 210 -3.74 -7.17 10.30
CA THR A 210 -4.03 -5.75 10.06
C THR A 210 -5.15 -5.60 9.05
N THR A 211 -5.91 -4.52 9.21
CA THR A 211 -6.97 -4.14 8.26
C THR A 211 -6.81 -2.68 7.88
N GLY A 212 -7.17 -2.35 6.65
CA GLY A 212 -7.09 -1.00 6.12
C GLY A 212 -8.22 -0.75 5.14
N GLN A 213 -8.46 0.52 4.83
CA GLN A 213 -9.40 0.91 3.78
C GLN A 213 -8.79 2.01 2.93
N VAL A 214 -9.07 1.95 1.63
CA VAL A 214 -8.76 3.02 0.68
C VAL A 214 -10.05 3.49 0.06
N THR A 215 -10.29 4.80 0.20
CA THR A 215 -11.44 5.46 -0.40
C THR A 215 -11.06 5.95 -1.79
N PHE A 216 -11.97 5.83 -2.73
CA PHE A 216 -11.86 6.34 -4.09
C PHE A 216 -13.05 7.25 -4.37
N SER A 217 -12.78 8.41 -4.94
CA SER A 217 -13.80 9.40 -5.25
C SER A 217 -13.77 9.79 -6.71
N LEU A 218 -14.95 9.90 -7.30
CA LEU A 218 -15.15 10.40 -8.65
C LEU A 218 -15.22 11.93 -8.65
N TYR A 219 -14.37 12.54 -9.47
CA TYR A 219 -14.30 13.97 -9.70
C TYR A 219 -14.53 14.30 -11.19
N GLY A 220 -15.01 15.51 -11.45
CA GLY A 220 -15.22 16.03 -12.80
C GLY A 220 -16.69 16.23 -13.16
N ALA A 221 -16.95 16.21 -14.46
CA ALA A 221 -18.19 16.63 -15.06
C ALA A 221 -18.48 15.86 -16.37
N VAL A 222 -19.71 15.99 -16.83
CA VAL A 222 -20.11 15.63 -18.20
C VAL A 222 -20.30 16.89 -19.01
N ARG A 223 -19.63 16.95 -20.16
CA ARG A 223 -19.84 17.94 -21.20
C ARG A 223 -20.78 17.39 -22.26
N VAL A 224 -21.76 18.20 -22.63
CA VAL A 224 -22.67 17.96 -23.74
C VAL A 224 -22.40 19.02 -24.80
N GLY A 225 -21.94 18.63 -25.98
CA GLY A 225 -21.69 19.51 -27.11
C GLY A 225 -22.77 19.42 -28.19
N PHE A 226 -23.08 20.56 -28.80
CA PHE A 226 -24.11 20.70 -29.84
C PHE A 226 -23.56 21.43 -31.06
N ASP A 227 -23.90 20.94 -32.26
CA ASP A 227 -23.55 21.59 -33.52
C ASP A 227 -24.32 22.92 -33.74
N SER A 228 -25.42 23.13 -33.01
CA SER A 228 -26.22 24.36 -33.01
C SER A 228 -26.55 24.81 -31.59
N LEU A 229 -26.95 26.07 -31.41
CA LEU A 229 -27.26 26.62 -30.09
C LEU A 229 -28.49 25.95 -29.47
N VAL A 230 -28.35 25.40 -28.28
CA VAL A 230 -29.44 24.91 -27.43
C VAL A 230 -29.52 25.82 -26.21
N ASN A 231 -30.67 26.49 -26.05
CA ASN A 231 -30.88 27.47 -24.98
C ASN A 231 -29.78 28.54 -24.91
N GLY A 232 -29.25 28.95 -26.07
CA GLY A 232 -28.23 29.99 -26.17
C GLY A 232 -26.77 29.51 -26.00
N HIS A 233 -26.53 28.20 -25.86
CA HIS A 233 -25.20 27.64 -25.65
C HIS A 233 -24.89 26.50 -26.63
N HIS A 234 -23.61 26.41 -27.05
CA HIS A 234 -23.09 25.29 -27.84
C HIS A 234 -22.65 24.11 -26.99
N TYR A 235 -22.44 24.33 -25.70
CA TYR A 235 -22.06 23.29 -24.78
C TYR A 235 -22.65 23.55 -23.40
N TRP A 236 -22.94 22.47 -22.70
CA TRP A 236 -23.37 22.46 -21.31
C TRP A 236 -22.43 21.56 -20.53
N ILE A 237 -22.06 21.95 -19.32
CA ILE A 237 -21.21 21.17 -18.42
C ILE A 237 -21.97 20.99 -17.12
N MET A 238 -22.09 19.75 -16.68
CA MET A 238 -22.73 19.40 -15.42
C MET A 238 -21.76 18.61 -14.57
N ARG A 239 -21.40 19.19 -13.44
CA ARG A 239 -20.46 18.60 -12.49
C ARG A 239 -21.14 17.47 -11.73
N PHE A 240 -20.38 16.48 -11.29
CA PHE A 240 -20.93 15.43 -10.42
C PHE A 240 -21.27 15.98 -9.04
N ASP A 241 -20.43 16.88 -8.51
CA ASP A 241 -20.65 17.50 -7.22
C ASP A 241 -21.90 18.40 -7.23
N GLY A 242 -22.75 18.21 -6.22
CA GLY A 242 -24.05 18.89 -6.12
C GLY A 242 -25.20 18.24 -6.89
N TRP A 243 -24.91 17.27 -7.78
CA TRP A 243 -25.96 16.60 -8.58
C TRP A 243 -26.06 15.10 -8.34
N VAL A 244 -24.96 14.47 -7.94
CA VAL A 244 -24.91 13.07 -7.51
C VAL A 244 -24.72 13.02 -6.00
N PRO A 245 -25.48 12.19 -5.25
CA PRO A 245 -25.25 11.96 -3.83
C PRO A 245 -23.81 11.51 -3.54
N GLN A 246 -23.21 12.00 -2.46
CA GLN A 246 -21.79 11.74 -2.15
C GLN A 246 -21.50 10.24 -2.00
N ASP A 247 -22.40 9.48 -1.38
CA ASP A 247 -22.32 8.02 -1.21
C ASP A 247 -22.32 7.26 -2.55
N GLN A 248 -22.73 7.91 -3.64
CA GLN A 248 -22.67 7.38 -5.00
C GLN A 248 -21.45 7.89 -5.79
N LEU A 249 -20.70 8.87 -5.26
CA LEU A 249 -19.44 9.36 -5.83
C LEU A 249 -18.21 8.74 -5.18
N THR A 250 -18.38 8.16 -4.00
CA THR A 250 -17.33 7.52 -3.23
C THR A 250 -17.48 6.01 -3.23
N SER A 251 -16.37 5.27 -3.35
CA SER A 251 -16.29 3.84 -3.11
C SER A 251 -15.10 3.53 -2.20
N TYR A 252 -15.04 2.33 -1.65
CA TYR A 252 -13.88 1.90 -0.86
C TYR A 252 -13.52 0.45 -1.10
N SER A 253 -12.23 0.18 -0.98
CA SER A 253 -11.65 -1.16 -0.95
C SER A 253 -11.15 -1.44 0.46
N GLN A 254 -11.46 -2.61 0.99
CA GLN A 254 -10.96 -3.08 2.26
C GLN A 254 -9.76 -4.01 2.06
N PHE A 255 -8.79 -3.87 2.95
CA PHE A 255 -7.59 -4.68 3.01
C PHE A 255 -7.59 -5.50 4.28
N ASN A 256 -7.21 -6.76 4.15
CA ASN A 256 -6.87 -7.60 5.29
C ASN A 256 -5.51 -8.23 5.01
N ALA A 257 -4.54 -8.02 5.89
CA ALA A 257 -3.19 -8.49 5.70
C ALA A 257 -2.60 -9.03 6.99
N THR A 258 -1.75 -10.02 6.86
CA THR A 258 -0.90 -10.52 7.94
C THR A 258 0.51 -10.00 7.70
N ILE A 259 1.04 -9.27 8.69
CA ILE A 259 2.41 -8.78 8.72
C ILE A 259 3.23 -9.74 9.57
N THR A 260 4.33 -10.23 9.02
CA THR A 260 5.31 -11.05 9.72
C THR A 260 6.64 -10.32 9.75
N THR A 261 7.09 -9.88 10.92
CA THR A 261 8.43 -9.29 11.10
C THR A 261 9.30 -10.24 11.91
N THR A 262 10.43 -10.64 11.34
CA THR A 262 11.48 -11.38 12.02
C THR A 262 12.62 -10.44 12.35
N GLY A 263 12.92 -10.28 13.63
CA GLY A 263 14.13 -9.62 14.08
C GLY A 263 15.15 -10.64 14.56
N SER A 264 16.31 -10.64 13.93
CA SER A 264 17.46 -11.40 14.41
C SER A 264 18.29 -10.46 15.27
N ASN A 265 18.45 -10.79 16.55
CA ASN A 265 19.31 -10.04 17.45
C ASN A 265 20.33 -10.98 18.07
N HIS A 266 21.57 -10.51 18.12
CA HIS A 266 22.51 -11.03 19.07
C HIS A 266 22.25 -10.33 20.40
N HIS A 267 21.40 -10.91 21.23
CA HIS A 267 21.52 -10.62 22.66
C HIS A 267 22.91 -11.13 23.05
N ILE A 268 23.75 -10.28 23.63
CA ILE A 268 24.95 -10.70 24.36
C ILE A 268 24.53 -10.86 25.83
N PRO A 269 23.83 -11.94 26.24
CA PRO A 269 24.07 -12.41 27.58
C PRO A 269 25.55 -12.82 27.58
N ARG A 270 26.26 -12.52 28.66
CA ARG A 270 27.71 -12.60 28.76
C ARG A 270 28.34 -14.01 28.51
N CYS A 271 27.56 -15.00 28.08
CA CYS A 271 27.92 -16.41 27.96
C CYS A 271 27.30 -17.07 26.69
N ASN A 272 27.70 -16.69 25.46
CA ASN A 272 27.09 -17.25 24.22
C ASN A 272 28.08 -17.82 23.20
N TYR A 273 29.34 -17.99 23.58
CA TYR A 273 30.33 -18.73 22.79
C TYR A 273 30.81 -19.95 23.58
N GLN A 274 30.92 -21.08 22.92
CA GLN A 274 31.52 -22.29 23.49
C GLN A 274 32.45 -22.90 22.46
N CYS A 275 33.70 -23.12 22.85
CA CYS A 275 34.70 -23.81 22.04
C CYS A 275 35.11 -25.10 22.75
N SER A 276 35.41 -26.16 21.99
CA SER A 276 35.61 -27.52 22.49
C SER A 276 36.69 -27.68 23.57
N SER A 277 37.65 -26.76 23.67
CA SER A 277 38.77 -26.80 24.62
C SER A 277 38.53 -26.04 25.93
N LEU A 278 37.44 -25.27 26.06
CA LEU A 278 37.14 -24.46 27.24
C LEU A 278 35.77 -24.78 27.83
N THR A 279 35.75 -25.12 29.11
CA THR A 279 34.54 -25.08 29.95
C THR A 279 34.29 -23.61 30.28
N GLU A 280 33.22 -23.04 29.71
CA GLU A 280 32.60 -21.73 30.01
C GLU A 280 33.48 -20.66 30.69
N TYR A 281 33.77 -19.57 29.98
CA TYR A 281 34.04 -18.30 30.65
C TYR A 281 32.80 -17.40 30.54
N CYS A 282 32.23 -17.09 31.70
CA CYS A 282 31.13 -16.15 31.88
C CYS A 282 31.59 -14.69 31.94
#